data_AF-A0A944RRB7-F1
#
_entry.id   AF-A0A944RRB7-F1
#
_cell.length_a   1.000
_cell.length_b   1.000
_cell.length_c   1.000
_cell.angle_alpha   90.00
_cell.angle_beta   90.00
_cell.angle_gamma   90.00
#
_symmetry.space_group_name_H-M   'P 1'
#
loop_
_entity.id
_entity.type
_entity.pdbx_description
1 polymer ?
#
loop_
_entity_poly.entity_id
_entity_poly.type
_entity_poly.pdbx_seq_one_letter_code
_entity_poly.pdbx_strand_id
1 'polypeptide(L)'
;MGINKSIDEYRFFLKDTIRKEIDFRKTDQSRGIKPPPMEKDFSDEPIIELTSPDQLKPIGEIPIIDAIRNRKSRRSFSDTPLSLEEISFLLWATQGVRDRSKQQYMFRTVPSAGARHALETYLYIRNVQNIPEGIYRYLPIEHQLIYLFSDEYLKEEISTGCFGQSFITGAAAVFIWTAIPYRMEWRYDLAAHKVIAIDTGHVAQNLYLACEAISAGTCAVAAYDQEKMDTILKVDGEDEFTIYLAPVGKKRNL
;
A
#
# COMPACT_ATOMS: atom_id res chain seq x y z
N MET A 1 30.48 4.34 12.98
CA MET A 1 30.93 2.97 12.64
C MET A 1 30.11 2.51 11.45
N GLY A 2 30.71 2.34 10.27
CA GLY A 2 29.97 1.83 9.11
C GLY A 2 29.64 0.36 9.34
N ILE A 3 28.38 -0.03 9.21
CA ILE A 3 27.99 -1.44 9.23
C ILE A 3 28.62 -2.08 7.99
N ASN A 4 29.60 -2.97 8.20
CA ASN A 4 30.22 -3.71 7.10
C ASN A 4 29.24 -4.79 6.61
N LYS A 5 28.27 -4.38 5.79
CA LYS A 5 27.26 -5.28 5.24
C LYS A 5 27.77 -5.89 3.94
N SER A 6 27.78 -7.21 3.85
CA SER A 6 28.20 -7.95 2.66
C SER A 6 27.06 -8.07 1.64
N ILE A 7 27.41 -8.18 0.36
CA ILE A 7 26.43 -8.47 -0.70
C ILE A 7 25.70 -9.80 -0.44
N ASP A 8 26.37 -10.76 0.20
CA ASP A 8 25.81 -12.08 0.46
C ASP A 8 24.74 -12.04 1.54
N GLU A 9 24.86 -11.20 2.57
CA GLU A 9 23.81 -10.96 3.57
C GLU A 9 22.54 -10.39 2.92
N TYR A 10 22.68 -9.39 2.06
CA TYR A 10 21.51 -8.82 1.35
C TYR A 10 20.88 -9.79 0.35
N ARG A 11 21.69 -10.62 -0.30
CA ARG A 11 21.16 -11.70 -1.15
C ARG A 11 20.45 -12.77 -0.33
N PHE A 12 20.95 -13.07 0.87
CA PHE A 12 20.34 -14.05 1.77
C PHE A 12 18.92 -13.64 2.17
N PHE A 13 18.67 -12.35 2.42
CA PHE A 13 17.33 -11.82 2.67
C PHE A 13 16.30 -12.21 1.58
N LEU A 14 16.71 -12.27 0.31
CA LEU A 14 15.84 -12.66 -0.81
C LEU A 14 15.75 -14.17 -1.03
N LYS A 15 16.61 -14.97 -0.40
CA LYS A 15 16.59 -16.44 -0.52
C LYS A 15 15.55 -17.02 0.44
N ASP A 16 15.02 -18.19 0.08
CA ASP A 16 14.15 -18.97 0.97
C ASP A 16 14.93 -20.05 1.75
N THR A 17 16.26 -20.01 1.70
CA THR A 17 17.14 -20.92 2.45
C THR A 17 16.89 -20.87 3.94
N ILE A 18 16.44 -19.71 4.45
CA ILE A 18 16.04 -19.50 5.83
C ILE A 18 15.00 -20.53 6.34
N ARG A 19 14.16 -21.09 5.45
CA ARG A 19 13.20 -22.16 5.83
C ARG A 19 13.86 -23.46 6.29
N LYS A 20 15.12 -23.68 5.94
CA LYS A 20 15.91 -24.83 6.40
C LYS A 20 16.50 -24.59 7.79
N GLU A 21 16.52 -23.35 8.25
CA GLU A 21 17.15 -22.91 9.50
C GLU A 21 16.11 -22.61 10.60
N ILE A 22 14.92 -22.13 10.21
CA ILE A 22 13.81 -21.85 11.13
C ILE A 22 13.07 -23.15 11.51
N ASP A 23 12.76 -23.30 12.80
CA ASP A 23 11.79 -24.28 13.28
C ASP A 23 10.38 -23.66 13.35
N PHE A 24 9.57 -23.84 12.30
CA PHE A 24 8.23 -23.26 12.22
C PHE A 24 7.29 -23.66 13.36
N ARG A 25 7.57 -24.76 14.08
CA ARG A 25 6.78 -25.18 15.26
C ARG A 25 6.92 -24.20 16.43
N LYS A 26 7.93 -23.32 16.40
CA LYS A 26 8.17 -22.28 17.41
C LYS A 26 7.52 -20.95 17.09
N THR A 27 6.93 -20.78 15.90
CA THR A 27 6.17 -19.58 15.55
C THR A 27 5.04 -19.35 16.55
N ASP A 28 4.67 -18.09 16.74
CA ASP A 28 3.57 -17.71 17.62
C ASP A 28 2.24 -18.37 17.18
N GLN A 29 2.02 -18.51 15.87
CA GLN A 29 0.93 -19.32 15.32
C GLN A 29 0.96 -20.76 15.86
N SER A 30 2.09 -21.45 15.74
CA SER A 30 2.21 -22.87 16.15
C SER A 30 2.13 -23.05 17.66
N ARG A 31 2.47 -22.01 18.42
CA ARG A 31 2.34 -21.95 19.88
C ARG A 31 0.92 -21.60 20.34
N GLY A 32 -0.01 -21.30 19.42
CA GLY A 32 -1.39 -20.95 19.74
C GLY A 32 -1.58 -19.53 20.29
N ILE A 33 -0.59 -18.65 20.10
CA ILE A 33 -0.73 -17.23 20.43
C ILE A 33 -1.79 -16.61 19.51
N LYS A 34 -2.66 -15.75 20.06
CA LYS A 34 -3.74 -15.09 19.31
C LYS A 34 -3.14 -14.33 18.10
N PRO A 35 -3.73 -14.42 16.90
CA PRO A 35 -3.24 -13.68 15.76
C PRO A 35 -3.35 -12.17 16.01
N PRO A 36 -2.39 -11.36 15.51
CA PRO A 36 -2.53 -9.92 15.54
C PRO A 36 -3.71 -9.47 14.65
N PRO A 37 -4.29 -8.28 14.92
CA PRO A 37 -5.37 -7.71 14.13
C PRO A 37 -5.02 -7.62 12.63
N MET A 38 -6.01 -7.83 11.77
CA MET A 38 -5.86 -7.77 10.31
C MET A 38 -5.98 -6.36 9.73
N GLU A 39 -6.35 -5.41 10.57
CA GLU A 39 -6.43 -3.98 10.31
C GLU A 39 -5.94 -3.29 11.57
N LYS A 40 -5.23 -2.17 11.42
CA LYS A 40 -4.70 -1.43 12.55
C LYS A 40 -5.83 -0.60 13.14
N ASP A 41 -5.96 -0.63 14.46
CA ASP A 41 -7.00 0.12 15.17
C ASP A 41 -7.00 1.61 14.77
N PHE A 42 -8.17 2.22 14.85
CA PHE A 42 -8.41 3.63 14.55
C PHE A 42 -9.37 4.22 15.57
N SER A 43 -9.40 5.55 15.70
CA SER A 43 -10.26 6.23 16.68
C SER A 43 -11.34 7.07 15.96
N ASP A 44 -11.96 8.00 16.68
CA ASP A 44 -13.09 8.80 16.19
C ASP A 44 -12.64 9.96 15.27
N GLU A 45 -11.54 9.82 14.53
CA GLU A 45 -11.15 10.84 13.55
C GLU A 45 -12.17 10.94 12.40
N PRO A 46 -12.23 12.07 11.67
CA PRO A 46 -13.18 12.25 10.59
C PRO A 46 -13.05 11.17 9.51
N ILE A 47 -14.18 10.52 9.19
CA ILE A 47 -14.28 9.46 8.20
C ILE A 47 -14.87 10.01 6.89
N ILE A 48 -14.34 9.53 5.77
CA ILE A 48 -14.91 9.70 4.44
C ILE A 48 -15.41 8.34 3.95
N GLU A 49 -16.70 8.27 3.69
CA GLU A 49 -17.35 7.12 3.07
C GLU A 49 -16.88 6.95 1.63
N LEU A 50 -16.42 5.75 1.29
CA LEU A 50 -16.09 5.39 -0.09
C LEU A 50 -17.30 4.78 -0.79
N THR A 51 -17.27 4.80 -2.12
CA THR A 51 -18.28 4.11 -2.92
C THR A 51 -18.10 2.60 -2.75
N SER A 52 -19.08 1.93 -2.14
CA SER A 52 -19.02 0.49 -1.89
C SER A 52 -18.71 -0.30 -3.17
N PRO A 53 -17.86 -1.34 -3.11
CA PRO A 53 -17.53 -2.19 -4.26
C PRO A 53 -18.76 -2.77 -4.97
N ASP A 54 -19.81 -3.09 -4.21
CA ASP A 54 -21.07 -3.65 -4.75
C ASP A 54 -21.92 -2.59 -5.47
N GLN A 55 -21.64 -1.31 -5.24
CA GLN A 55 -22.30 -0.16 -5.85
C GLN A 55 -21.49 0.45 -6.98
N LEU A 56 -20.24 0.01 -7.19
CA LEU A 56 -19.43 0.47 -8.32
C LEU A 56 -20.15 0.04 -9.59
N LYS A 57 -20.57 1.03 -10.38
CA LYS A 57 -20.94 0.82 -11.78
C LYS A 57 -19.73 0.23 -12.52
N PRO A 58 -19.88 -0.29 -13.75
CA PRO A 58 -18.72 -0.61 -14.58
C PRO A 58 -17.78 0.60 -14.67
N ILE A 59 -16.69 0.57 -13.90
CA ILE A 59 -15.67 1.61 -13.86
C ILE A 59 -14.63 1.20 -14.88
N GLY A 60 -14.62 1.91 -16.01
CA GLY A 60 -13.61 1.72 -17.04
C GLY A 60 -13.61 0.32 -17.65
N GLU A 61 -14.49 0.07 -18.61
CA GLU A 61 -14.50 -1.21 -19.33
C GLU A 61 -13.21 -1.36 -20.15
N ILE A 62 -12.27 -2.16 -19.66
CA ILE A 62 -11.03 -2.52 -20.35
C ILE A 62 -10.81 -4.03 -20.30
N PRO A 63 -10.57 -4.69 -21.45
CA PRO A 63 -10.11 -6.08 -21.45
C PRO A 63 -8.79 -6.21 -20.71
N ILE A 64 -8.65 -7.25 -19.87
CA ILE A 64 -7.42 -7.46 -19.07
C ILE A 64 -6.15 -7.53 -19.93
N ILE A 65 -6.26 -8.08 -21.14
CA ILE A 65 -5.16 -8.13 -22.11
C ILE A 65 -4.67 -6.74 -22.50
N ASP A 66 -5.59 -5.78 -22.62
CA ASP A 66 -5.27 -4.40 -22.96
C ASP A 66 -4.75 -3.64 -21.76
N ALA A 67 -5.28 -3.87 -20.55
CA ALA A 67 -4.71 -3.32 -19.33
C ALA A 67 -3.24 -3.73 -19.14
N ILE A 68 -2.93 -5.02 -19.33
CA ILE A 68 -1.55 -5.54 -19.26
C ILE A 68 -0.66 -4.93 -20.35
N ARG A 69 -1.16 -4.84 -21.59
CA ARG A 69 -0.42 -4.30 -22.74
C ARG A 69 -0.13 -2.80 -22.59
N ASN A 70 -1.10 -2.03 -22.09
CA ASN A 70 -1.03 -0.57 -22.01
C ASN A 70 -0.27 -0.08 -20.78
N ARG A 71 -0.24 -0.89 -19.72
CA ARG A 71 0.46 -0.58 -18.48
C ARG A 71 1.91 -0.22 -18.75
N LYS A 72 2.31 0.95 -18.26
CA LYS A 72 3.71 1.41 -18.16
C LYS A 72 3.84 2.39 -17.00
N SER A 73 5.06 2.56 -16.47
CA SER A 73 5.32 3.58 -15.44
C SER A 73 5.10 4.97 -16.00
N ARG A 74 4.11 5.68 -15.45
CA ARG A 74 3.77 7.07 -15.84
C ARG A 74 4.23 8.01 -14.74
N ARG A 75 4.99 9.02 -15.14
CA ARG A 75 5.57 10.05 -14.27
C ARG A 75 5.11 11.46 -14.69
N SER A 76 4.00 11.53 -15.40
CA SER A 76 3.38 12.77 -15.86
C SER A 76 1.88 12.60 -15.80
N PHE A 77 1.22 13.51 -15.09
CA PHE A 77 -0.20 13.45 -14.76
C PHE A 77 -0.87 14.75 -15.19
N SER A 78 -2.14 14.71 -15.61
CA SER A 78 -2.93 15.92 -15.82
C SER A 78 -3.43 16.51 -14.50
N ASP A 79 -3.90 17.76 -14.53
CA ASP A 79 -4.51 18.42 -13.36
C ASP A 79 -5.98 18.02 -13.14
N THR A 80 -6.51 17.12 -13.98
CA THR A 80 -7.84 16.52 -13.78
C THR A 80 -7.87 15.73 -12.47
N PRO A 81 -8.81 16.02 -11.56
CA PRO A 81 -8.95 15.28 -10.31
C PRO A 81 -9.37 13.83 -10.57
N LEU A 82 -9.04 12.94 -9.62
CA LEU A 82 -9.73 11.65 -9.53
C LEU A 82 -11.11 11.86 -8.91
N SER A 83 -12.10 11.08 -9.31
CA SER A 83 -13.39 11.06 -8.62
C SER A 83 -13.34 10.25 -7.31
N LEU A 84 -14.33 10.43 -6.45
CA LEU A 84 -14.50 9.58 -5.26
C LEU A 84 -14.68 8.10 -5.66
N GLU A 85 -15.47 7.81 -6.70
CA GLU A 85 -15.67 6.45 -7.22
C GLU A 85 -14.34 5.82 -7.68
N GLU A 86 -13.48 6.61 -8.33
CA GLU A 86 -12.19 6.15 -8.83
C GLU A 86 -11.21 5.83 -7.70
N ILE A 87 -11.08 6.70 -6.69
CA ILE A 87 -10.21 6.40 -5.56
C ILE A 87 -10.74 5.20 -4.74
N SER A 88 -12.07 5.09 -4.60
CA SER A 88 -12.73 3.94 -3.95
C SER A 88 -12.39 2.64 -4.67
N PHE A 89 -12.50 2.64 -6.00
CA PHE A 89 -12.15 1.50 -6.84
C PHE A 89 -10.67 1.10 -6.73
N LEU A 90 -9.74 2.05 -6.74
CA LEU A 90 -8.31 1.76 -6.62
C LEU A 90 -7.96 1.17 -5.24
N LEU A 91 -8.57 1.67 -4.16
CA LEU A 91 -8.39 1.15 -2.81
C LEU A 91 -8.96 -0.24 -2.65
N TRP A 92 -10.16 -0.49 -3.21
CA TRP A 92 -10.71 -1.83 -3.27
C TRP A 92 -9.83 -2.78 -4.11
N ALA A 93 -9.34 -2.34 -5.27
CA ALA A 93 -8.49 -3.17 -6.11
C ALA A 93 -7.18 -3.55 -5.40
N THR A 94 -6.65 -2.70 -4.54
CA THR A 94 -5.37 -2.95 -3.86
C THR A 94 -5.50 -3.67 -2.52
N GLN A 95 -6.56 -3.40 -1.75
CA GLN A 95 -6.71 -3.91 -0.38
C GLN A 95 -8.15 -4.29 0.00
N GLY A 96 -9.08 -4.32 -0.97
CA GLY A 96 -10.49 -4.63 -0.73
C GLY A 96 -10.71 -6.03 -0.17
N VAL A 97 -11.62 -6.13 0.81
CA VAL A 97 -11.96 -7.39 1.48
C VAL A 97 -13.01 -8.16 0.68
N ARG A 98 -12.77 -9.45 0.45
CA ARG A 98 -13.66 -10.36 -0.29
C ARG A 98 -14.41 -11.32 0.61
N ASP A 99 -13.78 -11.79 1.67
CA ASP A 99 -14.38 -12.75 2.59
C ASP A 99 -13.79 -12.58 4.01
N ARG A 100 -14.69 -12.48 4.98
CA ARG A 100 -14.44 -12.30 6.43
C ARG A 100 -14.95 -13.46 7.27
N SER A 101 -15.41 -14.54 6.65
CA SER A 101 -16.07 -15.67 7.32
C SER A 101 -15.19 -16.40 8.34
N LYS A 102 -13.86 -16.24 8.27
CA LYS A 102 -12.90 -16.88 9.18
C LYS A 102 -12.24 -15.83 10.07
N GLN A 103 -12.43 -15.91 11.38
CA GLN A 103 -11.84 -14.95 12.33
C GLN A 103 -10.30 -14.84 12.26
N GLN A 104 -9.61 -15.88 11.78
CA GLN A 104 -8.14 -15.92 11.71
C GLN A 104 -7.55 -15.46 10.36
N TYR A 105 -8.38 -15.34 9.31
CA TYR A 105 -7.93 -15.07 7.94
C TYR A 105 -8.88 -14.10 7.26
N MET A 106 -8.33 -13.15 6.51
CA MET A 106 -9.09 -12.25 5.67
C MET A 106 -8.67 -12.50 4.23
N PHE A 107 -9.62 -12.69 3.32
CA PHE A 107 -9.29 -12.74 1.90
C PHE A 107 -9.45 -11.36 1.30
N ARG A 108 -8.41 -10.86 0.62
CA ARG A 108 -8.45 -9.59 -0.12
C ARG A 108 -8.42 -9.81 -1.63
N THR A 109 -8.62 -8.74 -2.38
CA THR A 109 -8.47 -8.69 -3.84
C THR A 109 -7.05 -9.02 -4.32
N VAL A 110 -6.06 -8.78 -3.46
CA VAL A 110 -4.65 -9.10 -3.68
C VAL A 110 -4.25 -10.30 -2.81
N PRO A 111 -3.49 -11.28 -3.34
CA PRO A 111 -3.00 -12.39 -2.55
C PRO A 111 -1.98 -11.94 -1.50
N SER A 112 -1.98 -12.61 -0.35
CA SER A 112 -0.97 -12.43 0.69
C SER A 112 -0.56 -13.78 1.27
N ALA A 113 0.73 -13.93 1.59
CA ALA A 113 1.24 -15.16 2.17
C ALA A 113 0.45 -15.53 3.45
N GLY A 114 -0.19 -16.71 3.43
CA GLY A 114 -0.99 -17.19 4.56
C GLY A 114 -2.20 -16.33 4.93
N ALA A 115 -2.67 -15.46 4.02
CA ALA A 115 -3.74 -14.49 4.23
C ALA A 115 -3.50 -13.59 5.45
N ARG A 116 -2.25 -13.13 5.63
CA ARG A 116 -1.81 -12.35 6.79
C ARG A 116 -1.88 -10.84 6.60
N HIS A 117 -1.81 -10.36 5.35
CA HIS A 117 -2.04 -8.95 4.98
C HIS A 117 -1.27 -7.95 5.88
N ALA A 118 0.06 -8.03 5.80
CA ALA A 118 0.95 -7.18 6.61
C ALA A 118 0.91 -5.69 6.25
N LEU A 119 0.29 -5.33 5.12
CA LEU A 119 0.30 -3.97 4.62
C LEU A 119 -0.87 -3.13 5.15
N GLU A 120 -0.57 -1.91 5.57
CA GLU A 120 -1.54 -0.82 5.68
C GLU A 120 -1.43 0.08 4.44
N THR A 121 -2.46 0.88 4.17
CA THR A 121 -2.46 1.82 3.03
C THR A 121 -2.75 3.22 3.51
N TYR A 122 -1.74 4.07 3.42
CA TYR A 122 -1.84 5.50 3.61
C TYR A 122 -1.96 6.18 2.26
N LEU A 123 -2.59 7.35 2.24
CA LEU A 123 -2.65 8.20 1.06
C LEU A 123 -2.25 9.61 1.41
N TYR A 124 -1.38 10.20 0.61
CA TYR A 124 -1.35 11.64 0.45
C TYR A 124 -2.32 12.01 -0.67
N ILE A 125 -3.47 12.58 -0.33
CA ILE A 125 -4.48 13.05 -1.28
C ILE A 125 -4.24 14.52 -1.55
N ARG A 126 -4.12 14.89 -2.83
CA ARG A 126 -3.89 16.28 -3.27
C ARG A 126 -4.99 16.80 -4.19
N ASN A 127 -5.52 15.94 -5.07
CA ASN A 127 -6.50 16.35 -6.09
C ASN A 127 -7.53 15.24 -6.36
N VAL A 128 -8.41 15.01 -5.38
CA VAL A 128 -9.54 14.09 -5.48
C VAL A 128 -10.82 14.87 -5.19
N GLN A 129 -11.87 14.66 -6.00
CA GLN A 129 -13.13 15.37 -5.86
C GLN A 129 -13.74 15.17 -4.47
N ASN A 130 -14.12 16.27 -3.82
CA ASN A 130 -14.76 16.30 -2.50
C ASN A 130 -13.94 15.70 -1.34
N ILE A 131 -12.63 15.49 -1.53
CA ILE A 131 -11.71 15.09 -0.45
C ILE A 131 -10.66 16.19 -0.29
N PRO A 132 -10.59 16.87 0.86
CA PRO A 132 -9.56 17.86 1.13
C PRO A 132 -8.14 17.29 1.04
N GLU A 133 -7.16 18.13 0.73
CA GLU A 133 -5.77 17.73 0.74
C GLU A 133 -5.31 17.31 2.15
N GLY A 134 -4.58 16.20 2.24
CA GLY A 134 -4.05 15.69 3.50
C GLY A 134 -3.55 14.25 3.45
N ILE A 135 -3.12 13.75 4.61
CA ILE A 135 -2.82 12.34 4.84
C ILE A 135 -4.06 11.62 5.36
N TYR A 136 -4.35 10.50 4.72
CA TYR A 136 -5.43 9.60 5.06
C TYR A 136 -4.90 8.19 5.25
N ARG A 137 -5.63 7.36 5.98
CA ARG A 137 -5.42 5.91 5.99
C ARG A 137 -6.68 5.21 5.50
N TYR A 138 -6.50 4.14 4.75
CA TYR A 138 -7.59 3.31 4.26
C TYR A 138 -7.91 2.21 5.26
N LEU A 139 -9.20 2.11 5.59
CA LEU A 139 -9.80 1.08 6.43
C LEU A 139 -10.41 0.01 5.51
N PRO A 140 -9.67 -1.06 5.15
CA PRO A 140 -10.16 -2.08 4.23
C PRO A 140 -11.41 -2.80 4.71
N ILE A 141 -11.64 -2.91 6.01
CA ILE A 141 -12.79 -3.61 6.58
C ILE A 141 -14.08 -2.84 6.35
N GLU A 142 -14.10 -1.56 6.70
CA GLU A 142 -15.24 -0.66 6.56
C GLU A 142 -15.35 -0.10 5.14
N HIS A 143 -14.30 -0.22 4.34
CA HIS A 143 -14.14 0.43 3.05
C HIS A 143 -14.29 1.95 3.17
N GLN A 144 -13.43 2.55 4.00
CA GLN A 144 -13.49 3.97 4.34
C GLN A 144 -12.10 4.60 4.33
N LEU A 145 -12.04 5.93 4.25
CA LEU A 145 -10.84 6.69 4.54
C LEU A 145 -10.99 7.39 5.87
N ILE A 146 -9.97 7.27 6.72
CA ILE A 146 -9.85 8.08 7.93
C ILE A 146 -8.87 9.22 7.68
N TYR A 147 -9.30 10.45 7.95
CA TYR A 147 -8.45 11.63 7.89
C TYR A 147 -7.49 11.63 9.07
N LEU A 148 -6.20 11.78 8.80
CA LEU A 148 -5.19 11.83 9.86
C LEU A 148 -4.77 13.27 10.16
N PHE A 149 -4.29 13.99 9.15
CA PHE A 149 -3.87 15.38 9.28
C PHE A 149 -3.59 16.01 7.90
N SER A 150 -3.40 17.32 7.89
CA SER A 150 -2.85 18.09 6.78
C SER A 150 -1.92 19.16 7.35
N ASP A 151 -0.93 19.59 6.58
CA ASP A 151 0.05 20.62 6.96
C ASP A 151 0.36 21.51 5.76
N GLU A 152 0.73 22.77 6.00
CA GLU A 152 1.06 23.76 4.97
C GLU A 152 2.19 23.28 4.05
N TYR A 153 3.18 22.56 4.59
CA TYR A 153 4.37 22.10 3.85
C TYR A 153 4.31 20.63 3.47
N LEU A 154 3.14 19.99 3.56
CA LEU A 154 3.01 18.54 3.37
C LEU A 154 3.53 18.10 1.99
N LYS A 155 3.25 18.88 0.95
CA LYS A 155 3.71 18.60 -0.41
C LYS A 155 5.24 18.63 -0.51
N GLU A 156 5.88 19.64 0.05
CA GLU A 156 7.33 19.81 0.06
C GLU A 156 8.00 18.70 0.87
N GLU A 157 7.40 18.32 2.00
CA GLU A 157 7.87 17.24 2.85
C GLU A 157 7.80 15.89 2.14
N ILE A 158 6.67 15.55 1.49
CA ILE A 158 6.55 14.34 0.67
C ILE A 158 7.56 14.35 -0.48
N SER A 159 7.73 15.49 -1.16
CA SER A 159 8.71 15.62 -2.25
C SER A 159 10.13 15.33 -1.74
N THR A 160 10.49 15.91 -0.60
CA THR A 160 11.81 15.73 0.03
C THR A 160 12.00 14.31 0.53
N GLY A 161 10.98 13.73 1.17
CA GLY A 161 10.96 12.32 1.58
C GLY A 161 11.10 11.36 0.40
N CYS A 162 10.75 11.80 -0.81
CA CYS A 162 10.99 11.04 -2.04
C CYS A 162 12.24 11.49 -2.82
N PHE A 163 13.26 12.05 -2.15
CA PHE A 163 14.50 12.53 -2.77
C PHE A 163 14.30 13.55 -3.91
N GLY A 164 13.29 14.40 -3.81
CA GLY A 164 13.01 15.46 -4.80
C GLY A 164 12.39 14.94 -6.10
N GLN A 165 11.85 13.72 -6.13
CA GLN A 165 11.14 13.15 -7.28
C GLN A 165 9.78 13.86 -7.50
N SER A 166 9.82 15.03 -8.14
CA SER A 166 8.69 15.95 -8.28
C SER A 166 7.45 15.38 -8.98
N PHE A 167 7.58 14.31 -9.77
CA PHE A 167 6.42 13.66 -10.38
C PHE A 167 5.47 13.04 -9.34
N ILE A 168 5.98 12.67 -8.16
CA ILE A 168 5.18 12.01 -7.11
C ILE A 168 4.14 12.99 -6.57
N THR A 169 4.57 14.19 -6.18
CA THR A 169 3.69 15.27 -5.70
C THR A 169 2.96 15.99 -6.84
N GLY A 170 3.25 15.62 -8.08
CA GLY A 170 2.50 15.98 -9.29
C GLY A 170 1.25 15.13 -9.53
N ALA A 171 1.04 14.05 -8.77
CA ALA A 171 -0.06 13.10 -8.93
C ALA A 171 -1.31 13.48 -8.10
N ALA A 172 -2.48 12.97 -8.46
CA ALA A 172 -3.72 13.29 -7.75
C ALA A 172 -3.74 12.73 -6.32
N ALA A 173 -3.17 11.53 -6.14
CA ALA A 173 -2.93 10.94 -4.83
C ALA A 173 -1.61 10.15 -4.86
N VAL A 174 -0.99 9.92 -3.71
CA VAL A 174 0.16 9.03 -3.54
C VAL A 174 -0.25 7.92 -2.60
N PHE A 175 -0.31 6.69 -3.12
CA PHE A 175 -0.47 5.50 -2.29
C PHE A 175 0.86 5.24 -1.59
N ILE A 176 0.83 5.10 -0.27
CA ILE A 176 2.00 4.83 0.55
C ILE A 176 1.66 3.58 1.36
N TRP A 177 2.31 2.48 1.03
CA TRP A 177 2.15 1.24 1.77
C TRP A 177 3.18 1.19 2.88
N THR A 178 2.70 0.98 4.10
CA THR A 178 3.53 0.59 5.24
C THR A 178 3.38 -0.91 5.48
N ALA A 179 4.32 -1.51 6.18
CA ALA A 179 4.23 -2.88 6.66
C ALA A 179 4.19 -2.88 8.18
N ILE A 180 3.30 -3.70 8.75
CA ILE A 180 3.35 -4.16 10.14
C ILE A 180 3.89 -5.59 10.10
N PRO A 181 5.22 -5.80 10.25
CA PRO A 181 5.85 -7.09 9.97
C PRO A 181 5.32 -8.23 10.85
N TYR A 182 4.96 -7.93 12.10
CA TYR A 182 4.47 -8.92 13.06
C TYR A 182 3.25 -9.69 12.55
N ARG A 183 2.40 -9.10 11.71
CA ARG A 183 1.26 -9.82 11.08
C ARG A 183 1.71 -11.03 10.29
N MET A 184 2.88 -10.95 9.66
CA MET A 184 3.48 -12.03 8.87
C MET A 184 4.42 -12.89 9.71
N GLU A 185 5.23 -12.28 10.58
CA GLU A 185 6.18 -12.97 11.48
C GLU A 185 5.47 -13.91 12.45
N TRP A 186 4.29 -13.53 12.93
CA TRP A 186 3.44 -14.41 13.75
C TRP A 186 3.27 -15.81 13.14
N ARG A 187 3.23 -15.90 11.81
CA ARG A 187 3.11 -17.16 11.06
C ARG A 187 4.44 -17.70 10.53
N TYR A 188 5.33 -16.83 10.08
CA TYR A 188 6.49 -17.23 9.28
C TYR A 188 7.86 -16.93 9.92
N ASP A 189 7.89 -16.34 11.11
CA ASP A 189 9.12 -15.94 11.79
C ASP A 189 10.03 -15.14 10.82
N LEU A 190 11.36 -15.31 10.86
CA LEU A 190 12.32 -14.65 9.98
C LEU A 190 12.05 -14.82 8.46
N ALA A 191 11.25 -15.81 8.03
CA ALA A 191 10.88 -15.98 6.63
C ALA A 191 9.82 -14.95 6.17
N ALA A 192 9.22 -14.19 7.09
CA ALA A 192 8.19 -13.20 6.83
C ALA A 192 8.67 -12.08 5.89
N HIS A 193 9.87 -11.55 6.09
CA HIS A 193 10.29 -10.31 5.40
C HIS A 193 10.35 -10.46 3.88
N LYS A 194 10.85 -11.61 3.39
CA LYS A 194 10.85 -11.92 1.96
C LYS A 194 9.42 -11.94 1.40
N VAL A 195 8.49 -12.56 2.10
CA VAL A 195 7.11 -12.69 1.59
C VAL A 195 6.33 -11.39 1.71
N ILE A 196 6.64 -10.52 2.68
CA ILE A 196 6.14 -9.14 2.71
C ILE A 196 6.56 -8.39 1.44
N ALA A 197 7.84 -8.49 1.04
CA ALA A 197 8.32 -7.85 -0.19
C ALA A 197 7.70 -8.43 -1.48
N ILE A 198 7.24 -9.68 -1.47
CA ILE A 198 6.48 -10.27 -2.58
C ILE A 198 5.04 -9.71 -2.58
N ASP A 199 4.40 -9.61 -1.42
CA ASP A 199 3.06 -9.05 -1.26
C ASP A 199 2.99 -7.59 -1.72
N THR A 200 4.04 -6.77 -1.48
CA THR A 200 4.12 -5.40 -2.00
C THR A 200 4.14 -5.35 -3.54
N GLY A 201 4.78 -6.33 -4.18
CA GLY A 201 4.76 -6.49 -5.63
C GLY A 201 3.36 -6.82 -6.17
N HIS A 202 2.62 -7.71 -5.49
CA HIS A 202 1.25 -8.05 -5.88
C HIS A 202 0.32 -6.83 -5.81
N VAL A 203 0.36 -6.07 -4.72
CA VAL A 203 -0.51 -4.89 -4.56
C VAL A 203 -0.19 -3.80 -5.58
N ALA A 204 1.09 -3.53 -5.82
CA ALA A 204 1.50 -2.51 -6.76
C ALA A 204 1.12 -2.89 -8.20
N GLN A 205 1.30 -4.14 -8.60
CA GLN A 205 0.88 -4.59 -9.93
C GLN A 205 -0.64 -4.50 -10.10
N ASN A 206 -1.43 -4.78 -9.06
CA ASN A 206 -2.89 -4.63 -9.15
C ASN A 206 -3.29 -3.15 -9.28
N LEU A 207 -2.62 -2.23 -8.57
CA LEU A 207 -2.80 -0.79 -8.74
C LEU A 207 -2.50 -0.35 -10.18
N TYR A 208 -1.40 -0.86 -10.75
CA TYR A 208 -0.99 -0.59 -12.13
C TYR A 208 -2.08 -0.96 -13.15
N LEU A 209 -2.70 -2.13 -12.98
CA LEU A 209 -3.76 -2.61 -13.88
C LEU A 209 -5.08 -1.85 -13.64
N ALA A 210 -5.44 -1.61 -12.37
CA ALA A 210 -6.64 -0.84 -12.02
C ALA A 210 -6.57 0.60 -12.55
N CYS A 211 -5.39 1.24 -12.52
CA CYS A 211 -5.18 2.55 -13.14
C CYS A 211 -5.59 2.59 -14.62
N GLU A 212 -5.33 1.52 -15.38
CA GLU A 212 -5.62 1.49 -16.81
C GLU A 212 -7.14 1.54 -17.09
N ALA A 213 -7.98 0.97 -16.23
CA ALA A 213 -9.44 1.03 -16.34
C ALA A 213 -9.94 2.47 -16.26
N ILE A 214 -9.43 3.27 -15.33
CA ILE A 214 -9.89 4.65 -15.10
C ILE A 214 -9.12 5.71 -15.90
N SER A 215 -8.40 5.31 -16.94
CA SER A 215 -7.51 6.21 -17.71
C SER A 215 -6.53 6.99 -16.82
N ALA A 216 -6.06 6.37 -15.73
CA ALA A 216 -5.03 6.88 -14.85
C ALA A 216 -3.68 6.18 -15.11
N GLY A 217 -2.64 6.69 -14.48
CA GLY A 217 -1.33 6.07 -14.48
C GLY A 217 -0.74 6.06 -13.09
N THR A 218 0.26 5.20 -12.92
CA THR A 218 1.11 5.20 -11.74
C THR A 218 2.56 4.91 -12.11
N CYS A 219 3.47 5.25 -11.22
CA CYS A 219 4.85 4.79 -11.23
C CYS A 219 5.22 4.41 -9.81
N ALA A 220 5.38 3.12 -9.54
CA ALA A 220 5.76 2.69 -8.21
C ALA A 220 7.22 3.07 -7.90
N VAL A 221 7.49 3.46 -6.65
CA VAL A 221 8.72 4.10 -6.18
C VAL A 221 9.20 3.40 -4.92
N ALA A 222 10.38 2.78 -5.02
CA ALA A 222 11.08 2.18 -3.89
C ALA A 222 12.27 3.03 -3.40
N ALA A 223 12.54 4.15 -4.06
CA ALA A 223 13.59 5.09 -3.67
C ALA A 223 12.96 6.27 -2.92
N TYR A 224 13.09 6.26 -1.60
CA TYR A 224 12.63 7.30 -0.68
C TYR A 224 13.53 7.30 0.57
N ASP A 225 13.50 8.41 1.31
CA ASP A 225 14.11 8.57 2.62
C ASP A 225 13.21 7.89 3.66
N GLN A 226 13.70 6.79 4.25
CA GLN A 226 12.90 5.92 5.11
C GLN A 226 12.43 6.67 6.35
N GLU A 227 13.38 7.25 7.09
CA GLU A 227 13.14 7.94 8.34
C GLU A 227 12.22 9.15 8.14
N LYS A 228 12.39 9.89 7.03
CA LYS A 228 11.54 11.03 6.71
C LYS A 228 10.12 10.59 6.35
N MET A 229 9.94 9.56 5.54
CA MET A 229 8.60 9.06 5.18
C MET A 229 7.85 8.51 6.41
N ASP A 230 8.54 7.78 7.28
CA ASP A 230 7.96 7.25 8.52
C ASP A 230 7.56 8.38 9.48
N THR A 231 8.41 9.40 9.61
CA THR A 231 8.10 10.62 10.37
C THR A 231 6.89 11.35 9.80
N ILE A 232 6.81 11.52 8.48
CA ILE A 232 5.66 12.17 7.82
C ILE A 232 4.39 11.39 8.15
N LEU A 233 4.38 10.07 8.00
CA LEU A 233 3.21 9.24 8.29
C LEU A 233 2.91 9.09 9.79
N LYS A 234 3.81 9.55 10.67
CA LYS A 234 3.74 9.38 12.12
C LYS A 234 3.66 7.90 12.53
N VAL A 235 4.41 7.06 11.83
CA VAL A 235 4.67 5.66 12.23
C VAL A 235 6.02 5.58 12.93
N ASP A 236 6.24 4.54 13.74
CA ASP A 236 7.41 4.44 14.61
C ASP A 236 8.71 4.09 13.89
N GLY A 237 8.65 3.52 12.68
CA GLY A 237 9.83 3.09 11.92
C GLY A 237 10.44 1.76 12.39
N GLU A 238 9.84 1.11 13.40
CA GLU A 238 10.29 -0.14 14.02
C GLU A 238 9.27 -1.28 13.80
N ASP A 239 8.07 -1.13 14.35
CA ASP A 239 6.95 -2.07 14.26
C ASP A 239 6.01 -1.74 13.08
N GLU A 240 6.03 -0.49 12.62
CA GLU A 240 5.41 -0.07 11.36
C GLU A 240 6.29 0.92 10.59
N PHE A 241 6.54 0.62 9.33
CA PHE A 241 7.37 1.46 8.47
C PHE A 241 6.92 1.42 7.01
N THR A 242 7.19 2.50 6.30
CA THR A 242 6.97 2.66 4.86
C THR A 242 7.78 1.60 4.11
N ILE A 243 7.19 0.95 3.11
CA ILE A 243 7.87 -0.06 2.29
C ILE A 243 7.79 0.22 0.80
N TYR A 244 6.75 0.92 0.34
CA TYR A 244 6.57 1.20 -1.09
C TYR A 244 5.61 2.35 -1.34
N LEU A 245 5.87 3.16 -2.39
CA LEU A 245 5.00 4.26 -2.79
C LEU A 245 4.53 4.11 -4.24
N ALA A 246 3.38 4.69 -4.56
CA ALA A 246 2.85 4.76 -5.92
C ALA A 246 1.98 6.02 -6.12
N PRO A 247 2.52 7.11 -6.71
CA PRO A 247 1.69 8.22 -7.20
C PRO A 247 0.68 7.74 -8.24
N VAL A 248 -0.55 8.22 -8.14
CA VAL A 248 -1.63 7.96 -9.10
C VAL A 248 -2.22 9.28 -9.56
N GLY A 249 -2.39 9.43 -10.86
CA GLY A 249 -3.08 10.57 -11.45
C GLY A 249 -3.62 10.26 -12.84
N LYS A 250 -4.54 11.09 -13.32
CA LYS A 250 -5.07 10.99 -14.68
C LYS A 250 -3.94 11.09 -15.70
N LYS A 251 -3.99 10.24 -16.73
CA LYS A 251 -2.99 10.26 -17.80
C LYS A 251 -3.03 11.63 -18.47
N ARG A 252 -1.87 12.28 -18.58
CA ARG A 252 -1.73 13.42 -19.48
C ARG A 252 -1.81 12.89 -20.91
N ASN A 253 -2.83 13.30 -21.66
CA ASN A 253 -2.86 13.06 -23.10
C ASN A 253 -1.65 13.78 -23.71
N LEU A 254 -0.78 13.04 -24.39
CA LEU A 254 0.29 13.58 -25.22
C LEU A 254 -0.26 13.87 -26.61
#